data_AF-A0A9J9HFQ7-F1
#
_entry.id   AF-A0A9J9HFQ7-F1
#
_cell.length_a   1.000
_cell.length_b   1.000
_cell.length_c   1.000
_cell.angle_alpha   90.00
_cell.angle_beta   90.00
_cell.angle_gamma   90.00
#
_symmetry.space_group_name_H-M   'P 1'
#
loop_
_entity.id
_entity.type
_entity.pdbx_description
1 polymer ?
#
loop_
_entity_poly.entity_id
_entity_poly.type
_entity_poly.pdbx_seq_one_letter_code
_entity_poly.pdbx_strand_id
1 'polypeptide(L)'
;MEDYRSFIAEDLADWDFPVADEPCMDLPPLIGADERRMHVRAYETWLSLLDGRDYPSIADLDSEALGEFGPYSVLLDFAADRANPSIAYLGRALREEGELGAEVATVADVPARALLSRLTAHYAEILDNRAPVGFEAEFVSHRGQPMLYRGILMPYSSDGRAIDLVHGVINWKETAEQALAPDIVQAVTTAFAGPAQPAAVEETPVAAPDQEQPDLAELVEDARELASEARDCEGRTRAALYRAISLAYDVALAAEGDPAGFAALLAEAGIVPQARAPMTPVVKLVFGRDYDRKRITEFAAVLTHARRLCLAAGMVEGWLPGLAGGIKAVVAAERGERRPALKVDKARSARMMLGSAPSRATVDLGAVEDEIVLLIARRQDDGRLAIVSRPIGERALVDRALQRFSA
;
A
#
# COMPACT_ATOMS: atom_id res chain seq x y z
N MET A 1 53.41 9.19 17.09
CA MET A 1 53.17 9.13 15.64
C MET A 1 53.55 7.72 15.25
N GLU A 2 52.60 6.97 14.69
CA GLU A 2 52.55 5.48 14.57
C GLU A 2 52.37 4.79 15.95
N ASP A 3 51.53 3.77 16.18
CA ASP A 3 50.88 2.81 15.29
C ASP A 3 49.66 2.12 15.94
N TYR A 4 48.70 1.70 15.09
CA TYR A 4 47.78 0.54 15.18
C TYR A 4 47.08 0.10 16.48
N ARG A 5 45.73 -0.01 16.43
CA ARG A 5 45.01 -1.30 16.57
C ARG A 5 43.51 -1.20 16.25
N SER A 6 43.12 -1.90 15.19
CA SER A 6 41.79 -2.42 14.92
C SER A 6 41.34 -3.44 15.99
N PHE A 7 40.10 -3.35 16.44
CA PHE A 7 39.32 -4.41 17.09
C PHE A 7 37.92 -4.34 16.45
N ILE A 8 37.62 -5.12 15.40
CA ILE A 8 37.13 -6.52 15.37
C ILE A 8 35.93 -6.76 16.28
N ALA A 9 34.88 -7.31 15.64
CA ALA A 9 33.64 -7.78 16.21
C ALA A 9 33.89 -8.99 17.12
N GLU A 10 33.81 -8.80 18.44
CA GLU A 10 33.85 -9.92 19.39
C GLU A 10 33.17 -9.64 20.75
N ASP A 11 32.34 -8.60 20.88
CA ASP A 11 31.68 -8.26 22.17
C ASP A 11 30.17 -8.59 22.19
N LEU A 12 29.82 -9.74 21.62
CA LEU A 12 28.44 -10.24 21.52
C LEU A 12 28.36 -11.70 21.95
N ALA A 13 28.75 -12.00 23.18
CA ALA A 13 28.39 -13.24 23.86
C ALA A 13 28.49 -13.08 25.39
N ASP A 14 27.34 -13.02 26.06
CA ASP A 14 27.00 -13.86 27.24
C ASP A 14 25.81 -13.27 28.00
N TRP A 15 24.61 -13.73 27.66
CA TRP A 15 23.48 -13.79 28.58
C TRP A 15 22.85 -15.17 28.43
N ASP A 16 23.43 -16.13 29.15
CA ASP A 16 23.00 -17.54 29.21
C ASP A 16 21.86 -17.66 30.23
N PHE A 17 20.63 -17.92 29.78
CA PHE A 17 19.51 -18.24 30.66
C PHE A 17 19.38 -19.77 30.78
N PRO A 18 19.25 -20.34 32.00
CA PRO A 18 19.14 -21.79 32.18
C PRO A 18 17.82 -22.35 31.59
N VAL A 19 17.96 -23.32 30.67
CA VAL A 19 16.90 -23.94 29.83
C VAL A 19 15.90 -24.82 30.61
N ALA A 20 15.87 -24.78 31.94
CA ALA A 20 15.22 -25.83 32.74
C ALA A 20 13.82 -25.50 33.31
N ASP A 21 13.28 -24.28 33.16
CA ASP A 21 11.97 -23.92 33.72
C ASP A 21 11.20 -22.90 32.83
N GLU A 22 11.18 -23.10 31.51
CA GLU A 22 10.12 -22.48 30.70
C GLU A 22 8.81 -23.25 30.92
N PRO A 23 7.74 -22.60 31.42
CA PRO A 23 6.41 -23.21 31.35
C PRO A 23 6.13 -23.46 29.86
N CYS A 24 5.95 -24.73 29.49
CA CYS A 24 5.49 -25.18 28.18
C CYS A 24 4.08 -24.61 27.97
N MET A 25 4.01 -23.34 27.58
CA MET A 25 2.80 -22.70 27.09
C MET A 25 2.55 -23.33 25.73
N ASP A 26 1.45 -24.06 25.62
CA ASP A 26 0.95 -24.53 24.33
C ASP A 26 1.02 -23.36 23.34
N LEU A 27 1.68 -23.61 22.20
CA LEU A 27 1.76 -22.66 21.10
C LEU A 27 0.36 -22.08 20.89
N PRO A 28 0.20 -20.73 20.93
CA PRO A 28 -1.10 -20.14 20.63
C PRO A 28 -1.56 -20.71 19.29
N PRO A 29 -2.83 -21.15 19.17
CA PRO A 29 -3.31 -21.82 17.96
C PRO A 29 -2.94 -20.94 16.76
N LEU A 30 -2.28 -21.53 15.76
CA LEU A 30 -1.99 -20.84 14.50
C LEU A 30 -3.34 -20.34 13.94
N ILE A 31 -3.66 -19.08 14.20
CA ILE A 31 -4.74 -18.37 13.52
C ILE A 31 -4.34 -18.40 12.05
N GLY A 32 -5.18 -19.05 11.23
CA GLY A 32 -4.86 -19.51 9.89
C GLY A 32 -4.08 -18.52 9.03
N ALA A 33 -3.13 -19.06 8.27
CA ALA A 33 -2.36 -18.41 7.22
C ALA A 33 -3.22 -18.03 6.00
N ASP A 34 -4.48 -17.63 6.22
CA ASP A 34 -5.42 -17.26 5.17
C ASP A 34 -5.39 -15.74 5.01
N GLU A 35 -4.96 -15.28 3.85
CA GLU A 35 -4.87 -13.87 3.52
C GLU A 35 -6.27 -13.26 3.49
N ARG A 36 -6.52 -12.19 4.25
CA ARG A 36 -7.87 -11.62 4.44
C ARG A 36 -8.27 -10.66 3.33
N ARG A 37 -7.34 -10.29 2.47
CA ARG A 37 -7.50 -9.26 1.44
C ARG A 37 -8.09 -9.85 0.16
N MET A 38 -9.32 -9.45 -0.18
CA MET A 38 -10.09 -9.94 -1.34
C MET A 38 -9.29 -9.96 -2.66
N HIS A 39 -8.54 -8.90 -2.99
CA HIS A 39 -7.72 -8.84 -4.21
C HIS A 39 -6.53 -9.82 -4.20
N VAL A 40 -5.97 -10.13 -3.03
CA VAL A 40 -4.89 -11.12 -2.91
C VAL A 40 -5.45 -12.54 -3.01
N ARG A 41 -6.60 -12.80 -2.37
CA ARG A 41 -7.28 -14.10 -2.51
C ARG A 41 -7.73 -14.36 -3.95
N ALA A 42 -8.23 -13.34 -4.65
CA ALA A 42 -8.56 -13.42 -6.07
C ALA A 42 -7.32 -13.74 -6.92
N TYR A 43 -6.17 -13.14 -6.59
CA TYR A 43 -4.89 -13.44 -7.24
C TYR A 43 -4.39 -14.87 -6.96
N GLU A 44 -4.49 -15.34 -5.72
CA GLU A 44 -4.09 -16.71 -5.34
C GLU A 44 -4.96 -17.76 -6.03
N THR A 45 -6.25 -17.45 -6.21
CA THR A 45 -7.16 -18.29 -7.00
C THR A 45 -6.79 -18.25 -8.48
N TRP A 46 -6.44 -17.10 -9.03
CA TRP A 46 -5.91 -17.04 -10.40
C TRP A 46 -4.60 -17.83 -10.55
N LEU A 47 -3.72 -17.75 -9.54
CA LEU A 47 -2.46 -18.49 -9.50
C LEU A 47 -2.65 -20.02 -9.47
N SER A 48 -3.64 -20.50 -8.73
CA SER A 48 -3.93 -21.93 -8.67
C SER A 48 -4.45 -22.49 -9.99
N LEU A 49 -5.08 -21.65 -10.83
CA LEU A 49 -5.62 -22.03 -12.13
C LEU A 49 -4.58 -22.13 -13.26
N LEU A 50 -3.35 -21.63 -13.06
CA LEU A 50 -2.34 -21.69 -14.14
C LEU A 50 -1.96 -23.12 -14.50
N ASP A 51 -1.91 -24.05 -13.55
CA ASP A 51 -1.55 -25.47 -13.78
C ASP A 51 -0.33 -25.65 -14.73
N GLY A 52 0.70 -24.80 -14.57
CA GLY A 52 1.91 -24.81 -15.41
C GLY A 52 1.83 -24.09 -16.77
N ARG A 53 0.69 -23.51 -17.14
CA ARG A 53 0.50 -22.64 -18.33
C ARG A 53 0.95 -21.20 -18.05
N ASP A 54 1.12 -20.40 -19.12
CA ASP A 54 1.45 -18.97 -19.04
C ASP A 54 0.24 -18.11 -18.59
N TYR A 55 -0.97 -18.55 -18.93
CA TYR A 55 -2.23 -17.96 -18.48
C TYR A 55 -3.25 -19.06 -18.17
N PRO A 56 -4.13 -18.86 -17.19
CA PRO A 56 -5.25 -19.75 -16.98
C PRO A 56 -6.29 -19.59 -18.11
N SER A 57 -6.95 -20.69 -18.45
CA SER A 57 -8.10 -20.66 -19.36
C SER A 57 -9.33 -20.16 -18.59
N ILE A 58 -10.19 -19.39 -19.24
CA ILE A 58 -11.47 -18.97 -18.64
C ILE A 58 -12.37 -20.17 -18.33
N ALA A 59 -12.21 -21.29 -19.05
CA ALA A 59 -12.98 -22.51 -18.80
C ALA A 59 -12.67 -23.15 -17.44
N ASP A 60 -11.52 -22.82 -16.85
CA ASP A 60 -11.10 -23.31 -15.54
C ASP A 60 -11.61 -22.42 -14.40
N LEU A 61 -12.19 -21.25 -14.73
CA LEU A 61 -12.80 -20.36 -13.75
C LEU A 61 -14.20 -20.86 -13.38
N ASP A 62 -14.28 -21.54 -12.23
CA ASP A 62 -15.56 -22.00 -11.70
C ASP A 62 -16.39 -20.85 -11.13
N SER A 63 -17.68 -20.80 -11.47
CA SER A 63 -18.64 -19.85 -10.92
C SER A 63 -18.86 -20.04 -9.41
N GLU A 64 -18.61 -21.24 -8.86
CA GLU A 64 -18.65 -21.47 -7.41
C GLU A 64 -17.39 -20.90 -6.71
N ALA A 65 -16.22 -20.95 -7.36
CA ALA A 65 -14.98 -20.36 -6.84
C ALA A 65 -15.03 -18.83 -6.81
N LEU A 66 -15.84 -18.22 -7.70
CA LEU A 66 -16.15 -16.80 -7.68
C LEU A 66 -17.08 -16.39 -6.53
N GLY A 67 -17.64 -17.31 -5.73
CA GLY A 67 -18.75 -17.05 -4.78
C GLY A 67 -18.67 -15.75 -3.97
N GLU A 68 -17.52 -15.47 -3.33
CA GLU A 68 -17.33 -14.24 -2.54
C GLU A 68 -16.87 -13.02 -3.38
N PHE A 69 -16.30 -13.25 -4.56
CA PHE A 69 -15.77 -12.22 -5.47
C PHE A 69 -16.79 -11.76 -6.51
N GLY A 70 -17.79 -12.59 -6.83
CA GLY A 70 -18.75 -12.40 -7.92
C GLY A 70 -19.48 -11.05 -7.87
N PRO A 71 -19.99 -10.58 -6.72
CA PRO A 71 -20.61 -9.26 -6.62
C PRO A 71 -19.65 -8.11 -6.93
N TYR A 72 -18.36 -8.32 -6.74
CA TYR A 72 -17.27 -7.34 -6.84
C TYR A 72 -16.39 -7.55 -8.09
N SER A 73 -16.78 -8.45 -8.98
CA SER A 73 -16.00 -8.81 -10.15
C SER A 73 -16.56 -8.26 -11.46
N VAL A 74 -15.69 -8.14 -12.45
CA VAL A 74 -16.00 -7.75 -13.81
C VAL A 74 -15.21 -8.62 -14.77
N LEU A 75 -15.85 -9.10 -15.84
CA LEU A 75 -15.19 -9.77 -16.95
C LEU A 75 -15.28 -8.88 -18.18
N LEU A 76 -14.12 -8.53 -18.72
CA LEU A 76 -13.95 -7.78 -19.95
C LEU A 76 -13.52 -8.73 -21.06
N ASP A 77 -14.24 -8.72 -22.18
CA ASP A 77 -13.96 -9.52 -23.37
C ASP A 77 -13.35 -8.64 -24.45
N PHE A 78 -12.14 -9.00 -24.88
CA PHE A 78 -11.32 -8.30 -25.86
C PHE A 78 -11.34 -8.99 -27.24
N ALA A 79 -12.12 -10.06 -27.42
CA ALA A 79 -12.17 -10.82 -28.67
C ALA A 79 -12.70 -9.98 -29.84
N ALA A 80 -13.62 -9.05 -29.56
CA ALA A 80 -14.25 -8.19 -30.57
C ALA A 80 -13.48 -6.88 -30.83
N ASP A 81 -13.11 -6.16 -29.77
CA ASP A 81 -12.41 -4.87 -29.85
C ASP A 81 -11.43 -4.72 -28.67
N ARG A 82 -10.17 -4.39 -28.99
CA ARG A 82 -9.12 -4.18 -27.98
C ARG A 82 -9.14 -2.79 -27.36
N ALA A 83 -9.72 -1.80 -28.05
CA ALA A 83 -9.81 -0.41 -27.58
C ALA A 83 -11.13 -0.13 -26.85
N ASN A 84 -12.16 -0.92 -27.10
CA ASN A 84 -13.43 -0.85 -26.39
C ASN A 84 -14.00 -2.26 -26.11
N PRO A 85 -13.47 -2.98 -25.10
CA PRO A 85 -13.90 -4.33 -24.81
C PRO A 85 -15.36 -4.36 -24.33
N SER A 86 -16.05 -5.46 -24.61
CA SER A 86 -17.40 -5.70 -24.10
C SER A 86 -17.34 -6.21 -22.67
N ILE A 87 -18.36 -5.88 -21.87
CA ILE A 87 -18.46 -6.33 -20.48
C ILE A 87 -19.27 -7.63 -20.49
N ALA A 88 -18.56 -8.76 -20.48
CA ALA A 88 -19.17 -10.11 -20.48
C ALA A 88 -19.86 -10.43 -19.14
N TYR A 89 -19.33 -9.91 -18.04
CA TYR A 89 -19.93 -10.06 -16.72
C TYR A 89 -19.67 -8.82 -15.88
N LEU A 90 -20.69 -8.41 -15.11
CA LEU A 90 -20.57 -7.33 -14.14
C LEU A 90 -21.29 -7.72 -12.85
N GLY A 91 -20.53 -7.77 -11.77
CA GLY A 91 -21.00 -8.08 -10.44
C GLY A 91 -22.06 -7.09 -9.96
N ARG A 92 -22.98 -7.61 -9.14
CA ARG A 92 -24.14 -6.86 -8.66
C ARG A 92 -23.75 -5.64 -7.82
N ALA A 93 -22.76 -5.76 -6.93
CA ALA A 93 -22.34 -4.65 -6.08
C ALA A 93 -21.69 -3.53 -6.90
N LEU A 94 -20.89 -3.89 -7.92
CA LEU A 94 -20.33 -2.91 -8.86
C LEU A 94 -21.39 -2.18 -9.66
N ARG A 95 -22.44 -2.90 -10.06
CA ARG A 95 -23.56 -2.34 -10.80
C ARG A 95 -24.38 -1.37 -9.95
N GLU A 96 -24.67 -1.74 -8.71
CA GLU A 96 -25.38 -0.91 -7.74
C GLU A 96 -24.58 0.34 -7.36
N GLU A 97 -23.27 0.23 -7.17
CA GLU A 97 -22.39 1.36 -6.82
C GLU A 97 -22.27 2.38 -7.95
N GLY A 98 -22.10 1.91 -9.19
CA GLY A 98 -21.97 2.79 -10.35
C GLY A 98 -23.30 3.30 -10.91
N GLU A 99 -24.43 2.97 -10.29
CA GLU A 99 -25.79 3.17 -10.83
C GLU A 99 -25.91 2.72 -12.31
N LEU A 100 -25.21 1.62 -12.63
CA LEU A 100 -25.06 1.16 -14.01
C LEU A 100 -26.36 0.47 -14.45
N GLY A 101 -27.07 1.11 -15.38
CA GLY A 101 -28.27 0.54 -16.00
C GLY A 101 -28.01 -0.80 -16.72
N ALA A 102 -29.08 -1.50 -17.09
CA ALA A 102 -28.99 -2.77 -17.83
C ALA A 102 -28.35 -2.64 -19.23
N GLU A 103 -28.15 -1.40 -19.72
CA GLU A 103 -27.68 -1.09 -21.08
C GLU A 103 -26.14 -0.95 -21.19
N VAL A 104 -25.39 -1.05 -20.09
CA VAL A 104 -23.92 -0.95 -20.13
C VAL A 104 -23.35 -2.24 -20.72
N ALA A 105 -23.06 -2.23 -22.02
CA ALA A 105 -22.55 -3.38 -22.78
C ALA A 105 -21.05 -3.28 -23.06
N THR A 106 -20.50 -2.05 -23.17
CA THR A 106 -19.08 -1.81 -23.47
C THR A 106 -18.44 -0.87 -22.45
N VAL A 107 -17.11 -0.84 -22.41
CA VAL A 107 -16.35 0.08 -21.55
C VAL A 107 -16.66 1.55 -21.84
N ALA A 108 -16.94 1.90 -23.10
CA ALA A 108 -17.33 3.26 -23.49
C ALA A 108 -18.68 3.70 -22.90
N ASP A 109 -19.56 2.76 -22.56
CA ASP A 109 -20.86 3.03 -21.94
C ASP A 109 -20.75 3.27 -20.42
N VAL A 110 -19.55 3.05 -19.85
CA VAL A 110 -19.30 3.23 -18.42
C VAL A 110 -19.16 4.73 -18.11
N PRO A 111 -19.98 5.28 -17.20
CA PRO A 111 -19.87 6.67 -16.77
C PRO A 111 -18.47 6.97 -16.22
N ALA A 112 -17.89 8.11 -16.59
CA ALA A 112 -16.56 8.54 -16.13
C ALA A 112 -16.45 8.69 -14.59
N ARG A 113 -17.58 8.80 -13.90
CA ARG A 113 -17.67 8.88 -12.44
C ARG A 113 -17.98 7.55 -11.76
N ALA A 114 -18.08 6.45 -12.51
CA ALA A 114 -18.22 5.12 -11.95
C ALA A 114 -16.84 4.55 -11.58
N LEU A 115 -16.80 3.80 -10.49
CA LEU A 115 -15.62 3.07 -10.04
C LEU A 115 -15.09 2.09 -11.12
N LEU A 116 -16.00 1.54 -11.93
CA LEU A 116 -15.66 0.72 -13.08
C LEU A 116 -14.83 1.47 -14.13
N SER A 117 -15.05 2.77 -14.36
CA SER A 117 -14.29 3.58 -15.33
C SER A 117 -12.81 3.64 -14.97
N ARG A 118 -12.49 3.64 -13.68
CA ARG A 118 -11.12 3.64 -13.17
C ARG A 118 -10.45 2.30 -13.39
N LEU A 119 -11.14 1.21 -13.09
CA LEU A 119 -10.66 -0.14 -13.37
C LEU A 119 -10.39 -0.31 -14.87
N THR A 120 -11.29 0.16 -15.72
CA THR A 120 -11.13 0.11 -17.17
C THR A 120 -10.08 1.10 -17.70
N ALA A 121 -9.63 2.08 -16.93
CA ALA A 121 -8.51 2.94 -17.38
C ALA A 121 -7.18 2.17 -17.40
N HIS A 122 -7.06 1.09 -16.63
CA HIS A 122 -5.83 0.34 -16.45
C HIS A 122 -5.74 -0.96 -17.27
N TYR A 123 -6.78 -1.33 -18.03
CA TYR A 123 -6.70 -2.58 -18.82
C TYR A 123 -5.64 -2.50 -19.94
N ALA A 124 -5.38 -1.31 -20.48
CA ALA A 124 -4.36 -1.12 -21.50
C ALA A 124 -2.96 -1.50 -20.96
N GLU A 125 -2.68 -1.17 -19.71
CA GLU A 125 -1.44 -1.55 -19.03
C GLU A 125 -1.28 -3.08 -18.90
N ILE A 126 -2.38 -3.83 -18.86
CA ILE A 126 -2.35 -5.30 -18.78
C ILE A 126 -2.12 -5.91 -20.15
N LEU A 127 -2.74 -5.36 -21.18
CA LEU A 127 -2.50 -5.79 -22.56
C LEU A 127 -1.03 -5.56 -22.95
N ASP A 128 -0.45 -4.45 -22.49
CA ASP A 128 0.95 -4.10 -22.74
C ASP A 128 1.93 -4.90 -21.88
N ASN A 129 1.70 -4.98 -20.56
CA ASN A 129 2.62 -5.66 -19.63
C ASN A 129 2.41 -7.17 -19.56
N ARG A 130 1.29 -7.66 -20.09
CA ARG A 130 0.87 -9.07 -20.06
C ARG A 130 0.92 -9.71 -18.69
N ALA A 131 0.62 -8.93 -17.65
CA ALA A 131 0.71 -9.35 -16.26
C ALA A 131 -0.51 -8.88 -15.47
N PRO A 132 -0.88 -9.58 -14.39
CA PRO A 132 -1.88 -9.07 -13.45
C PRO A 132 -1.46 -7.72 -12.87
N VAL A 133 -2.38 -6.76 -12.86
CA VAL A 133 -2.15 -5.41 -12.34
C VAL A 133 -3.05 -5.17 -11.14
N GLY A 134 -2.43 -4.99 -9.98
CA GLY A 134 -3.10 -4.51 -8.77
C GLY A 134 -3.02 -2.99 -8.67
N PHE A 135 -4.11 -2.33 -8.33
CA PHE A 135 -4.18 -0.88 -8.17
C PHE A 135 -4.95 -0.49 -6.91
N GLU A 136 -4.51 0.61 -6.31
CA GLU A 136 -5.05 1.19 -5.08
C GLU A 136 -5.12 2.70 -5.24
N ALA A 137 -6.30 3.29 -5.07
CA ALA A 137 -6.48 4.73 -5.21
C ALA A 137 -7.68 5.25 -4.41
N GLU A 138 -7.63 6.56 -4.16
CA GLU A 138 -8.73 7.33 -3.60
C GLU A 138 -9.61 7.83 -4.75
N PHE A 139 -10.93 7.74 -4.58
CA PHE A 139 -11.92 8.18 -5.55
C PHE A 139 -13.07 8.87 -4.84
N VAL A 140 -13.59 9.94 -5.42
CA VAL A 140 -14.80 10.59 -4.89
C VAL A 140 -16.01 10.02 -5.63
N SER A 141 -16.89 9.34 -4.90
CA SER A 141 -18.07 8.68 -5.47
C SER A 141 -19.03 9.68 -6.13
N HIS A 142 -20.03 9.17 -6.86
CA HIS A 142 -21.12 10.00 -7.40
C HIS A 142 -21.84 10.80 -6.30
N ARG A 143 -21.82 10.32 -5.05
CA ARG A 143 -22.42 10.97 -3.88
C ARG A 143 -21.50 11.99 -3.19
N GLY A 144 -20.33 12.29 -3.77
CA GLY A 144 -19.38 13.26 -3.21
C GLY A 144 -18.56 12.75 -2.02
N GLN A 145 -18.61 11.45 -1.72
CA GLN A 145 -17.89 10.87 -0.59
C GLN A 145 -16.53 10.31 -1.02
N PRO A 146 -15.45 10.58 -0.25
CA PRO A 146 -14.16 9.98 -0.51
C PRO A 146 -14.20 8.48 -0.18
N MET A 147 -13.85 7.67 -1.18
CA MET A 147 -13.76 6.23 -1.10
C MET A 147 -12.34 5.78 -1.41
N LEU A 148 -11.88 4.76 -0.71
CA LEU A 148 -10.66 4.04 -1.03
C LEU A 148 -11.04 2.76 -1.76
N TYR A 149 -10.55 2.58 -2.98
CA TYR A 149 -10.76 1.35 -3.73
C TYR A 149 -9.44 0.62 -3.99
N ARG A 150 -9.55 -0.70 -4.03
CA ARG A 150 -8.45 -1.61 -4.28
C ARG A 150 -8.93 -2.69 -5.23
N GLY A 151 -8.31 -2.76 -6.38
CA GLY A 151 -8.66 -3.74 -7.40
C GLY A 151 -7.44 -4.49 -7.92
N ILE A 152 -7.71 -5.65 -8.49
CA ILE A 152 -6.76 -6.41 -9.29
C ILE A 152 -7.43 -6.76 -10.61
N LEU A 153 -6.67 -6.68 -11.69
CA LEU A 153 -7.07 -7.17 -12.99
C LEU A 153 -6.13 -8.28 -13.40
N MET A 154 -6.70 -9.36 -13.91
CA MET A 154 -6.03 -10.63 -14.15
C MET A 154 -6.34 -11.10 -15.57
N PRO A 155 -5.32 -11.29 -16.43
CA PRO A 155 -5.53 -11.73 -17.79
C PRO A 155 -5.84 -13.24 -17.88
N TYR A 156 -6.71 -13.59 -18.81
CA TYR A 156 -7.05 -14.95 -19.20
C TYR A 156 -6.81 -15.10 -20.71
N SER A 157 -6.36 -16.29 -21.11
CA SER A 157 -6.07 -16.60 -22.51
C SER A 157 -6.55 -18.01 -22.82
N SER A 158 -7.28 -18.16 -23.92
CA SER A 158 -7.79 -19.46 -24.38
C SER A 158 -6.73 -20.22 -25.18
N ASP A 159 -5.82 -19.49 -25.84
CA ASP A 159 -4.79 -20.01 -26.75
C ASP A 159 -3.36 -19.94 -26.18
N GLY A 160 -3.19 -19.33 -25.01
CA GLY A 160 -1.91 -19.10 -24.35
C GLY A 160 -1.04 -18.01 -25.01
N ARG A 161 -1.52 -17.34 -26.06
CA ARG A 161 -0.75 -16.39 -26.87
C ARG A 161 -1.35 -14.98 -26.90
N ALA A 162 -2.68 -14.88 -26.89
CA ALA A 162 -3.41 -13.62 -26.86
C ALA A 162 -4.31 -13.56 -25.61
N ILE A 163 -4.34 -12.40 -24.97
CA ILE A 163 -5.27 -12.16 -23.86
C ILE A 163 -6.65 -11.95 -24.49
N ASP A 164 -7.54 -12.91 -24.27
CA ASP A 164 -8.91 -12.88 -24.80
C ASP A 164 -9.85 -12.22 -23.78
N LEU A 165 -9.63 -12.48 -22.49
CA LEU A 165 -10.45 -11.95 -21.40
C LEU A 165 -9.59 -11.36 -20.29
N VAL A 166 -10.13 -10.37 -19.59
CA VAL A 166 -9.56 -9.85 -18.34
C VAL A 166 -10.61 -9.90 -17.25
N HIS A 167 -10.25 -10.53 -16.14
CA HIS A 167 -11.06 -10.57 -14.93
C HIS A 167 -10.57 -9.52 -13.94
N GLY A 168 -11.43 -8.57 -13.62
CA GLY A 168 -11.22 -7.58 -12.57
C GLY A 168 -11.95 -7.95 -11.31
N VAL A 169 -11.30 -7.82 -10.16
CA VAL A 169 -11.95 -7.87 -8.84
C VAL A 169 -11.61 -6.59 -8.12
N ILE A 170 -12.62 -5.89 -7.60
CA ILE A 170 -12.44 -4.58 -6.97
C ILE A 170 -13.27 -4.47 -5.71
N ASN A 171 -12.63 -4.08 -4.63
CA ASN A 171 -13.26 -3.82 -3.35
C ASN A 171 -13.08 -2.35 -2.99
N TRP A 172 -14.07 -1.74 -2.35
CA TRP A 172 -14.02 -0.35 -1.92
C TRP A 172 -14.49 -0.20 -0.49
N LYS A 173 -13.95 0.81 0.18
CA LYS A 173 -14.39 1.22 1.51
C LYS A 173 -14.84 2.67 1.44
N GLU A 174 -16.08 2.89 1.82
CA GLU A 174 -16.62 4.22 2.07
C GLU A 174 -15.95 4.80 3.31
N THR A 175 -15.34 5.97 3.18
CA THR A 175 -14.97 6.77 4.35
C THR A 175 -16.25 7.43 4.80
N ALA A 176 -17.10 6.68 5.50
CA ALA A 176 -18.24 7.27 6.17
C ALA A 176 -17.68 8.24 7.21
N GLU A 177 -17.84 9.54 6.98
CA GLU A 177 -18.16 10.43 8.09
C GLU A 177 -19.36 9.75 8.76
N GLN A 178 -19.13 9.07 9.89
CA GLN A 178 -20.21 8.49 10.66
C GLN A 178 -21.06 9.66 11.11
N ALA A 179 -22.10 9.97 10.33
CA ALA A 179 -23.28 10.65 10.81
C ALA A 179 -23.81 9.76 11.93
N LEU A 180 -23.34 10.01 13.15
CA LEU A 180 -23.83 9.37 14.35
C LEU A 180 -25.35 9.49 14.31
N ALA A 181 -26.05 8.36 14.40
CA ALA A 181 -27.50 8.37 14.49
C ALA A 181 -27.90 9.35 15.60
N PRO A 182 -28.86 10.26 15.37
CA PRO A 182 -29.24 11.29 16.34
C PRO A 182 -29.59 10.71 17.71
N ASP A 183 -30.06 9.46 17.75
CA ASP A 183 -30.38 8.73 18.97
C ASP A 183 -29.14 8.39 19.84
N ILE A 184 -27.96 8.15 19.24
CA ILE A 184 -26.73 7.87 19.99
C ILE A 184 -26.16 9.18 20.57
N VAL A 185 -26.23 10.27 19.80
CA VAL A 185 -25.87 11.61 20.29
C VAL A 185 -26.78 11.98 21.47
N GLN A 186 -28.08 11.75 21.33
CA GLN A 186 -29.08 12.05 22.37
C GLN A 186 -28.88 11.20 23.63
N ALA A 187 -28.59 9.90 23.49
CA ALA A 187 -28.30 9.01 24.61
C ALA A 187 -27.01 9.40 25.37
N VAL A 188 -25.96 9.82 24.64
CA VAL A 188 -24.71 10.32 25.24
C VAL A 188 -24.93 11.66 25.93
N THR A 189 -25.64 12.62 25.33
CA THR A 189 -25.97 13.90 25.99
C THR A 189 -26.84 13.71 27.24
N THR A 190 -27.74 12.72 27.26
CA THR A 190 -28.61 12.47 28.41
C THR A 190 -27.84 11.80 29.56
N ALA A 191 -26.83 10.96 29.26
CA ALA A 191 -25.99 10.32 30.27
C ALA A 191 -25.01 11.29 30.97
N PHE A 192 -24.67 12.41 30.34
CA PHE A 192 -23.78 13.45 30.91
C PHE A 192 -24.52 14.61 31.60
N ALA A 193 -25.85 14.67 31.53
CA ALA A 193 -26.65 15.71 32.18
C ALA A 193 -27.05 15.31 33.62
N GLY A 194 -26.10 15.44 34.57
CA GLY A 194 -26.42 15.55 36.00
C GLY A 194 -27.14 16.87 36.34
N PRO A 195 -27.87 16.98 37.46
CA PRO A 195 -28.88 18.00 37.66
C PRO A 195 -28.28 19.37 38.00
N ALA A 196 -28.00 20.16 36.98
CA ALA A 196 -27.89 21.61 37.10
C ALA A 196 -28.39 22.21 35.80
N GLN A 197 -29.68 22.55 35.78
CA GLN A 197 -30.31 23.22 34.65
C GLN A 197 -30.25 24.74 34.90
N PRO A 198 -29.51 25.53 34.10
CA PRO A 198 -29.74 26.96 34.05
C PRO A 198 -30.96 27.24 33.18
N ALA A 199 -31.82 28.13 33.67
CA ALA A 199 -33.04 28.57 33.00
C ALA A 199 -32.75 29.20 31.64
N ALA A 200 -33.67 28.96 30.70
CA ALA A 200 -33.63 29.45 29.34
C ALA A 200 -33.54 30.99 29.29
N VAL A 201 -32.58 31.49 28.51
CA VAL A 201 -32.51 32.89 28.08
C VAL A 201 -32.70 32.90 26.56
N GLU A 202 -33.57 33.78 26.09
CA GLU A 202 -33.99 33.93 24.70
C GLU A 202 -32.83 34.04 23.71
N GLU A 203 -33.01 33.38 22.56
CA GLU A 203 -32.07 33.30 21.44
C GLU A 203 -31.81 34.67 20.80
N THR A 204 -30.72 35.32 21.19
CA THR A 204 -29.96 36.18 20.28
C THR A 204 -28.98 35.33 19.48
N PRO A 205 -28.76 35.57 18.16
CA PRO A 205 -27.85 34.77 17.36
C PRO A 205 -26.43 34.95 17.87
N VAL A 206 -25.93 33.97 18.62
CA VAL A 206 -24.52 33.88 18.99
C VAL A 206 -23.79 33.37 17.76
N ALA A 207 -22.95 34.22 17.17
CA ALA A 207 -21.94 33.78 16.22
C ALA A 207 -21.20 32.58 16.81
N ALA A 208 -21.01 31.53 16.03
CA ALA A 208 -20.20 30.37 16.43
C ALA A 208 -18.92 30.90 17.08
N PRO A 209 -18.53 30.43 18.29
CA PRO A 209 -17.25 30.83 18.84
C PRO A 209 -16.20 30.45 17.80
N ASP A 210 -15.41 31.44 17.37
CA ASP A 210 -14.18 31.18 16.65
C ASP A 210 -13.45 30.11 17.47
N GLN A 211 -13.40 28.89 16.95
CA GLN A 211 -12.47 27.90 17.47
C GLN A 211 -11.11 28.45 17.08
N GLU A 212 -10.51 29.28 17.96
CA GLU A 212 -9.13 29.69 17.85
C GLU A 212 -8.32 28.40 17.70
N GLN A 213 -7.93 28.09 16.46
CA GLN A 213 -6.99 27.02 16.20
C GLN A 213 -5.72 27.39 16.99
N PRO A 214 -5.18 26.46 17.80
CA PRO A 214 -4.00 26.75 18.60
C PRO A 214 -2.90 27.27 17.67
N ASP A 215 -2.21 28.34 18.10
CA ASP A 215 -1.12 28.92 17.32
C ASP A 215 -0.09 27.82 17.02
N LEU A 216 0.18 27.60 15.73
CA LEU A 216 1.09 26.58 15.27
C LEU A 216 2.49 26.77 15.86
N ALA A 217 2.92 28.02 16.09
CA ALA A 217 4.22 28.32 16.69
C ALA A 217 4.27 27.87 18.16
N GLU A 218 3.27 28.23 18.95
CA GLU A 218 3.13 27.82 20.36
C GLU A 218 3.07 26.30 20.48
N LEU A 219 2.26 25.64 19.65
CA LEU A 219 2.13 24.18 19.64
C LEU A 219 3.45 23.47 19.30
N VAL A 220 4.27 24.06 18.40
CA VAL A 220 5.61 23.53 18.07
C VAL A 220 6.57 23.72 19.25
N GLU A 221 6.49 24.82 19.99
CA GLU A 221 7.28 25.05 21.19
C GLU A 221 6.94 24.04 22.29
N ASP A 222 5.66 23.85 22.59
CA ASP A 222 5.18 22.83 23.54
C ASP A 222 5.64 21.42 23.15
N ALA A 223 5.55 21.08 21.85
CA ALA A 223 6.00 19.80 21.33
C ALA A 223 7.52 19.61 21.50
N ARG A 224 8.31 20.67 21.32
CA ARG A 224 9.76 20.64 21.53
C ARG A 224 10.13 20.48 23.00
N GLU A 225 9.41 21.15 23.90
CA GLU A 225 9.61 21.00 25.34
C GLU A 225 9.37 19.55 25.77
N LEU A 226 8.21 18.97 25.41
CA LEU A 226 7.91 17.56 25.68
C LEU A 226 8.92 16.60 25.04
N ALA A 227 9.40 16.90 23.82
CA ALA A 227 10.41 16.10 23.16
C ALA A 227 11.77 16.18 23.89
N SER A 228 12.11 17.33 24.47
CA SER A 228 13.29 17.50 25.32
C SER A 228 13.15 16.70 26.63
N GLU A 229 12.02 16.84 27.31
CA GLU A 229 11.73 16.04 28.52
C GLU A 229 11.82 14.54 28.26
N ALA A 230 11.29 14.08 27.13
CA ALA A 230 11.35 12.68 26.73
C ALA A 230 12.78 12.17 26.49
N ARG A 231 13.70 13.04 26.03
CA ARG A 231 15.12 12.74 25.87
C ARG A 231 15.82 12.64 27.23
N ASP A 232 15.55 13.58 28.14
CA ASP A 232 16.16 13.62 29.46
C ASP A 232 15.68 12.47 30.37
N CYS A 233 14.50 11.94 30.09
CA CYS A 233 13.90 10.81 30.80
C CYS A 233 14.29 9.43 30.23
N GLU A 234 15.25 9.34 29.29
CA GLU A 234 15.66 8.07 28.68
C GLU A 234 16.04 7.02 29.74
N GLY A 235 15.15 6.04 29.93
CA GLY A 235 15.37 4.88 30.80
C GLY A 235 14.28 4.58 31.83
N ARG A 236 13.32 5.49 32.10
CA ARG A 236 12.31 5.28 33.17
C ARG A 236 10.93 4.83 32.68
N THR A 237 10.31 5.53 31.72
CA THR A 237 9.01 5.13 31.13
C THR A 237 8.85 5.66 29.70
N ARG A 238 8.10 4.96 28.84
CA ARG A 238 7.81 5.39 27.44
C ARG A 238 6.74 6.48 27.33
N ALA A 239 6.12 6.87 28.45
CA ALA A 239 4.97 7.78 28.48
C ALA A 239 5.32 9.18 27.94
N ALA A 240 6.43 9.78 28.41
CA ALA A 240 6.87 11.10 27.92
C ALA A 240 7.12 11.11 26.41
N LEU A 241 7.73 10.03 25.89
CA LEU A 241 7.95 9.88 24.46
C LEU A 241 6.63 9.79 23.68
N TYR A 242 5.64 9.03 24.18
CA TYR A 242 4.36 8.88 23.49
C TYR A 242 3.56 10.19 23.50
N ARG A 243 3.65 10.98 24.59
CA ARG A 243 3.11 12.34 24.65
C ARG A 243 3.75 13.26 23.62
N ALA A 244 5.08 13.27 23.54
CA ALA A 244 5.79 14.06 22.53
C ALA A 244 5.42 13.65 21.09
N ILE A 245 5.24 12.35 20.83
CA ILE A 245 4.78 11.85 19.52
C ILE A 245 3.32 12.26 19.26
N SER A 246 2.46 12.27 20.28
CA SER A 246 1.08 12.74 20.17
C SER A 246 1.03 14.22 19.81
N LEU A 247 1.76 15.07 20.54
CA LEU A 247 1.77 16.50 20.27
C LEU A 247 2.43 16.82 18.91
N ALA A 248 3.42 16.03 18.48
CA ALA A 248 3.97 16.12 17.13
C ALA A 248 2.94 15.79 16.03
N TYR A 249 1.96 14.93 16.32
CA TYR A 249 0.86 14.67 15.40
C TYR A 249 -0.15 15.83 15.40
N ASP A 250 -0.42 16.43 16.56
CA ASP A 250 -1.27 17.62 16.65
C ASP A 250 -0.66 18.81 15.88
N VAL A 251 0.66 18.99 15.94
CA VAL A 251 1.42 19.92 15.07
C VAL A 251 1.20 19.60 13.59
N ALA A 252 1.18 18.32 13.21
CA ALA A 252 0.92 17.93 11.81
C ALA A 252 -0.47 18.34 11.35
N LEU A 253 -1.49 18.20 12.21
CA LEU A 253 -2.87 18.62 11.92
C LEU A 253 -2.97 20.16 11.85
N ALA A 254 -2.35 20.89 12.78
CA ALA A 254 -2.32 22.35 12.77
C ALA A 254 -1.59 22.90 11.53
N ALA A 255 -0.50 22.25 11.11
CA ALA A 255 0.24 22.61 9.90
C ALA A 255 -0.57 22.43 8.59
N GLU A 256 -1.58 21.56 8.58
CA GLU A 256 -2.51 21.45 7.45
C GLU A 256 -3.46 22.66 7.38
N GLY A 257 -3.80 23.26 8.53
CA GLY A 257 -4.59 24.50 8.65
C GLY A 257 -3.79 25.76 8.35
N ASP A 258 -2.48 25.77 8.64
CA ASP A 258 -1.56 26.89 8.33
C ASP A 258 -0.30 26.43 7.57
N PRO A 259 -0.40 26.19 6.24
CA PRO A 259 0.75 25.79 5.42
C PRO A 259 1.83 26.86 5.33
N ALA A 260 1.48 28.15 5.45
CA ALA A 260 2.40 29.27 5.30
C ALA A 260 3.27 29.43 6.55
N GLY A 261 2.66 29.40 7.75
CA GLY A 261 3.39 29.38 9.02
C GLY A 261 4.25 28.14 9.17
N PHE A 262 3.74 26.96 8.75
CA PHE A 262 4.55 25.75 8.75
C PHE A 262 5.80 25.87 7.87
N ALA A 263 5.66 26.42 6.65
CA ALA A 263 6.79 26.64 5.77
C ALA A 263 7.82 27.62 6.35
N ALA A 264 7.37 28.67 7.04
CA ALA A 264 8.24 29.62 7.74
C ALA A 264 9.03 28.94 8.86
N LEU A 265 8.37 28.15 9.71
CA LEU A 265 9.00 27.40 10.80
C LEU A 265 10.02 26.37 10.29
N LEU A 266 9.72 25.69 9.17
CA LEU A 266 10.68 24.79 8.53
C LEU A 266 11.90 25.54 8.00
N ALA A 267 11.71 26.70 7.38
CA ALA A 267 12.79 27.52 6.84
C ALA A 267 13.71 28.04 7.94
N GLU A 268 13.15 28.53 9.05
CA GLU A 268 13.89 28.98 10.23
C GLU A 268 14.71 27.84 10.85
N ALA A 269 14.11 26.65 10.97
CA ALA A 269 14.82 25.46 11.44
C ALA A 269 15.82 24.89 10.41
N GLY A 270 15.85 25.41 9.17
CA GLY A 270 16.65 24.92 8.05
C GLY A 270 16.27 23.50 7.58
N ILE A 271 15.00 23.11 7.77
CA ILE A 271 14.45 21.81 7.38
C ILE A 271 13.88 21.91 5.97
N VAL A 272 14.36 21.04 5.08
CA VAL A 272 13.83 20.97 3.71
C VAL A 272 12.48 20.21 3.71
N PRO A 273 11.41 20.77 3.13
CA PRO A 273 10.11 20.10 3.02
C PRO A 273 10.20 18.84 2.14
N GLN A 274 9.37 17.84 2.42
CA GLN A 274 9.43 16.54 1.75
C GLN A 274 8.04 16.08 1.29
N ALA A 275 7.68 16.38 0.05
CA ALA A 275 6.36 16.02 -0.51
C ALA A 275 6.06 14.51 -0.45
N ARG A 276 7.08 13.66 -0.61
CA ARG A 276 6.93 12.18 -0.53
C ARG A 276 6.90 11.63 0.90
N ALA A 277 7.23 12.45 1.90
CA ALA A 277 7.31 12.05 3.30
C ALA A 277 6.91 13.22 4.23
N PRO A 278 5.66 13.71 4.15
CA PRO A 278 5.22 14.96 4.79
C PRO A 278 5.35 14.96 6.32
N MET A 279 5.29 13.78 6.95
CA MET A 279 5.45 13.64 8.41
C MET A 279 6.91 13.75 8.86
N THR A 280 7.89 13.57 7.97
CA THR A 280 9.31 13.61 8.34
C THR A 280 9.79 15.02 8.72
N PRO A 281 9.44 16.08 7.97
CA PRO A 281 9.69 17.46 8.39
C PRO A 281 9.09 17.80 9.77
N VAL A 282 7.86 17.36 10.06
CA VAL A 282 7.21 17.60 11.37
C VAL A 282 8.02 16.97 12.51
N VAL A 283 8.40 15.69 12.37
CA VAL A 283 9.23 15.01 13.38
C VAL A 283 10.57 15.72 13.57
N LYS A 284 11.21 16.18 12.49
CA LYS A 284 12.47 16.94 12.59
C LYS A 284 12.29 18.30 13.23
N LEU A 285 11.14 18.94 13.04
CA LEU A 285 10.83 20.24 13.62
C LEU A 285 10.65 20.14 15.13
N VAL A 286 9.99 19.06 15.60
CA VAL A 286 9.68 18.80 17.01
C VAL A 286 10.86 18.15 17.73
N PHE A 287 11.35 17.01 17.22
CA PHE A 287 12.43 16.25 17.84
C PHE A 287 13.80 16.74 17.44
N GLY A 288 13.95 17.75 16.60
CA GLY A 288 15.25 18.24 16.14
C GLY A 288 15.86 17.44 14.98
N ARG A 289 16.67 18.14 14.17
CA ARG A 289 17.24 17.62 12.92
C ARG A 289 18.29 16.54 13.11
N ASP A 290 19.05 16.64 14.19
CA ASP A 290 20.17 15.75 14.51
C ASP A 290 19.77 14.58 15.39
N TYR A 291 18.45 14.36 15.57
CA TYR A 291 17.95 13.20 16.28
C TYR A 291 18.25 11.89 15.54
N ASP A 292 18.26 10.78 16.27
CA ASP A 292 18.60 9.47 15.69
C ASP A 292 17.74 9.17 14.44
N ARG A 293 18.42 8.86 13.33
CA ARG A 293 17.80 8.70 12.02
C ARG A 293 16.78 7.55 12.01
N LYS A 294 17.02 6.48 12.77
CA LYS A 294 16.07 5.36 12.87
C LYS A 294 14.82 5.83 13.60
N ARG A 295 14.96 6.48 14.76
CA ARG A 295 13.83 7.02 15.53
C ARG A 295 13.01 8.04 14.77
N ILE A 296 13.63 8.96 14.03
CA ILE A 296 12.90 9.90 13.15
C ILE A 296 12.00 9.14 12.18
N THR A 297 12.53 8.08 11.57
CA THR A 297 11.78 7.25 10.62
C THR A 297 10.62 6.51 11.29
N GLU A 298 10.82 6.03 12.52
CA GLU A 298 9.79 5.34 13.30
C GLU A 298 8.67 6.28 13.73
N PHE A 299 8.99 7.47 14.24
CA PHE A 299 7.99 8.45 14.66
C PHE A 299 7.21 8.98 13.45
N ALA A 300 7.88 9.22 12.32
CA ALA A 300 7.21 9.62 11.09
C ALA A 300 6.25 8.52 10.59
N ALA A 301 6.58 7.25 10.79
CA ALA A 301 5.67 6.14 10.50
C ALA A 301 4.46 6.14 11.44
N VAL A 302 4.65 6.46 12.73
CA VAL A 302 3.54 6.61 13.69
C VAL A 302 2.57 7.70 13.25
N LEU A 303 3.07 8.89 12.91
CA LEU A 303 2.25 10.01 12.44
C LEU A 303 1.55 9.70 11.12
N THR A 304 2.25 9.02 10.20
CA THR A 304 1.66 8.58 8.93
C THR A 304 0.49 7.62 9.17
N HIS A 305 0.65 6.70 10.13
CA HIS A 305 -0.36 5.72 10.46
C HIS A 305 -1.55 6.34 11.21
N ALA A 306 -1.28 7.23 12.16
CA ALA A 306 -2.31 8.00 12.86
C ALA A 306 -3.18 8.80 11.89
N ARG A 307 -2.55 9.44 10.88
CA ARG A 307 -3.26 10.13 9.80
C ARG A 307 -4.12 9.19 8.96
N ARG A 308 -3.62 8.00 8.64
CA ARG A 308 -4.37 6.98 7.89
C ARG A 308 -5.60 6.49 8.65
N LEU A 309 -5.53 6.47 9.98
CA LEU A 309 -6.64 6.11 10.86
C LEU A 309 -7.57 7.30 11.16
N CYS A 310 -7.29 8.48 10.60
CA CYS A 310 -8.03 9.72 10.84
C CYS A 310 -8.16 10.06 12.33
N LEU A 311 -7.10 9.85 13.11
CA LEU A 311 -7.09 10.26 14.51
C LEU A 311 -7.13 11.80 14.59
N ALA A 312 -7.94 12.35 15.49
CA ALA A 312 -7.94 13.79 15.76
C ALA A 312 -6.89 14.15 16.84
N ALA A 313 -6.72 15.45 17.08
CA ALA A 313 -5.75 15.96 18.03
C ALA A 313 -5.92 15.33 19.42
N GLY A 314 -4.81 15.00 20.08
CA GLY A 314 -4.77 14.37 21.40
C GLY A 314 -5.12 12.87 21.45
N MET A 315 -5.61 12.26 20.36
CA MET A 315 -6.00 10.84 20.37
C MET A 315 -4.80 9.87 20.35
N VAL A 316 -3.65 10.31 19.84
CA VAL A 316 -2.46 9.45 19.68
C VAL A 316 -1.88 9.02 21.04
N GLU A 317 -1.95 9.89 22.05
CA GLU A 317 -1.47 9.60 23.41
C GLU A 317 -2.16 8.39 24.04
N GLY A 318 -3.49 8.28 23.89
CA GLY A 318 -4.26 7.14 24.40
C GLY A 318 -4.17 5.90 23.50
N TRP A 319 -4.05 6.11 22.19
CA TRP A 319 -4.02 5.04 21.20
C TRP A 319 -2.71 4.25 21.18
N LEU A 320 -1.56 4.93 21.20
CA LEU A 320 -0.25 4.30 21.02
C LEU A 320 0.14 3.31 22.15
N PRO A 321 -0.13 3.57 23.44
CA PRO A 321 0.07 2.59 24.51
C PRO A 321 -0.82 1.35 24.41
N GLY A 322 -2.01 1.48 23.81
CA GLY A 322 -2.97 0.37 23.68
C GLY A 322 -2.57 -0.69 22.65
N LEU A 323 -1.56 -0.41 21.82
CA LEU A 323 -1.07 -1.34 20.80
C LEU A 323 -0.06 -2.32 21.38
N ALA A 324 -0.34 -3.62 21.24
CA ALA A 324 0.64 -4.66 21.48
C ALA A 324 1.86 -4.47 20.55
N GLY A 325 3.01 -4.11 21.13
CA GLY A 325 4.25 -3.82 20.40
C GLY A 325 4.50 -2.32 20.10
N GLY A 326 3.58 -1.42 20.46
CA GLY A 326 3.73 0.05 20.37
C GLY A 326 4.25 0.54 19.02
N ILE A 327 5.25 1.42 19.03
CA ILE A 327 5.86 2.00 17.82
C ILE A 327 6.29 0.93 16.80
N LYS A 328 6.83 -0.20 17.26
CA LYS A 328 7.32 -1.26 16.35
C LYS A 328 6.18 -1.94 15.60
N ALA A 329 5.04 -2.14 16.25
CA ALA A 329 3.84 -2.67 15.61
C ALA A 329 3.34 -1.74 14.51
N VAL A 330 3.32 -0.43 14.79
CA VAL A 330 2.93 0.59 13.80
C VAL A 330 3.90 0.63 12.62
N VAL A 331 5.20 0.57 12.87
CA VAL A 331 6.22 0.52 11.80
C VAL A 331 6.07 -0.74 10.95
N ALA A 332 5.76 -1.89 11.56
CA ALA A 332 5.50 -3.13 10.82
C ALA A 332 4.24 -3.01 9.96
N ALA A 333 3.16 -2.42 10.48
CA ALA A 333 1.93 -2.16 9.74
C ALA A 333 2.20 -1.25 8.52
N GLU A 334 2.87 -0.11 8.71
CA GLU A 334 3.21 0.81 7.61
C GLU A 334 4.17 0.21 6.59
N ARG A 335 5.10 -0.65 7.02
CA ARG A 335 5.94 -1.43 6.08
C ARG A 335 5.13 -2.45 5.30
N GLY A 336 4.11 -3.06 5.93
CA GLY A 336 3.16 -3.95 5.27
C GLY A 336 2.34 -3.23 4.20
N GLU A 337 1.88 -2.02 4.48
CA GLU A 337 1.13 -1.20 3.52
C GLU A 337 2.00 -0.69 2.35
N ARG A 338 3.28 -0.40 2.59
CA ARG A 338 4.21 0.03 1.52
C ARG A 338 4.78 -1.11 0.69
N ARG A 339 4.58 -2.36 1.12
CA ARG A 339 4.97 -3.50 0.30
C ARG A 339 4.02 -3.54 -0.90
N PRO A 340 4.54 -3.48 -2.14
CA PRO A 340 3.70 -3.67 -3.31
C PRO A 340 2.95 -5.01 -3.15
N ALA A 341 1.64 -4.99 -3.41
CA ALA A 341 0.75 -6.12 -3.20
C ALA A 341 1.21 -7.39 -3.94
N LEU A 342 2.07 -7.26 -4.95
CA LEU A 342 2.75 -8.35 -5.61
C LEU A 342 4.25 -8.09 -5.75
N LYS A 343 5.07 -9.06 -5.34
CA LYS A 343 6.41 -9.20 -5.92
C LYS A 343 6.24 -9.77 -7.31
N VAL A 344 6.25 -8.91 -8.34
CA VAL A 344 6.41 -9.38 -9.72
C VAL A 344 7.73 -10.13 -9.80
N ASP A 345 7.67 -11.44 -10.03
CA ASP A 345 8.86 -12.22 -10.35
C ASP A 345 9.33 -11.80 -11.74
N LYS A 346 10.19 -10.80 -11.77
CA LYS A 346 10.74 -10.23 -13.01
C LYS A 346 11.40 -11.29 -13.88
N ALA A 347 12.00 -12.33 -13.28
CA ALA A 347 12.62 -13.40 -14.05
C ALA A 347 11.54 -14.25 -14.73
N ARG A 348 10.43 -14.54 -14.03
CA ARG A 348 9.26 -15.24 -14.61
C ARG A 348 8.60 -14.41 -15.72
N SER A 349 8.35 -13.12 -15.48
CA SER A 349 7.81 -12.21 -16.51
C SER A 349 8.73 -12.11 -17.73
N ALA A 350 10.04 -12.03 -17.54
CA ALA A 350 11.00 -11.97 -18.64
C ALA A 350 11.06 -13.27 -19.45
N ARG A 351 10.94 -14.46 -18.81
CA ARG A 351 10.82 -15.74 -19.53
C ARG A 351 9.58 -15.76 -20.43
N MET A 352 8.44 -15.33 -19.90
CA MET A 352 7.17 -15.26 -20.63
C MET A 352 7.23 -14.29 -21.82
N MET A 353 7.89 -13.14 -21.65
CA MET A 353 8.12 -12.19 -22.75
C MET A 353 9.08 -12.76 -23.80
N LEU A 354 10.10 -13.52 -23.40
CA LEU A 354 11.05 -14.14 -24.33
C LEU A 354 10.37 -15.18 -25.22
N GLY A 355 9.49 -16.01 -24.65
CA GLY A 355 8.75 -17.05 -25.40
C GLY A 355 7.78 -16.48 -26.44
N SER A 356 7.32 -15.24 -26.26
CA SER A 356 6.37 -14.57 -27.16
C SER A 356 7.00 -13.48 -28.05
N ALA A 357 8.29 -13.20 -27.90
CA ALA A 357 8.99 -12.19 -28.67
C ALA A 357 9.25 -12.67 -30.12
N PRO A 358 9.10 -11.80 -31.14
CA PRO A 358 9.44 -12.16 -32.51
C PRO A 358 10.94 -12.43 -32.65
N SER A 359 11.30 -13.53 -33.31
CA SER A 359 12.70 -13.89 -33.51
C SER A 359 13.39 -12.87 -34.41
N ARG A 360 14.49 -12.28 -33.92
CA ARG A 360 15.33 -11.36 -34.72
C ARG A 360 16.23 -12.10 -35.71
N ALA A 361 16.64 -13.31 -35.35
CA ALA A 361 17.40 -14.23 -36.19
C ALA A 361 17.24 -15.65 -35.66
N THR A 362 17.16 -16.63 -36.56
CA THR A 362 17.15 -18.06 -36.23
C THR A 362 18.51 -18.65 -36.59
N VAL A 363 19.14 -19.33 -35.64
CA VAL A 363 20.43 -20.00 -35.85
C VAL A 363 20.31 -21.44 -35.41
N ASP A 364 20.80 -22.37 -36.25
CA ASP A 364 20.90 -23.77 -35.90
C ASP A 364 22.18 -24.01 -35.08
N LEU A 365 22.01 -24.44 -33.82
CA LEU A 365 23.08 -24.77 -32.89
C LEU A 365 23.15 -26.27 -32.60
N GLY A 366 22.33 -27.10 -33.26
CA GLY A 366 22.15 -28.50 -32.93
C GLY A 366 21.34 -28.72 -31.65
N ALA A 367 21.55 -29.87 -30.99
CA ALA A 367 20.83 -30.22 -29.78
C ALA A 367 21.27 -29.35 -28.59
N VAL A 368 20.31 -28.65 -27.99
CA VAL A 368 20.48 -27.82 -26.78
C VAL A 368 19.47 -28.29 -25.74
N GLU A 369 19.91 -28.59 -24.53
CA GLU A 369 19.07 -29.15 -23.47
C GLU A 369 18.17 -28.10 -22.81
N ASP A 370 18.66 -26.87 -22.67
CA ASP A 370 17.94 -25.78 -22.01
C ASP A 370 17.04 -25.00 -22.97
N GLU A 371 15.83 -24.67 -22.52
CA GLU A 371 14.84 -23.89 -23.27
C GLU A 371 15.30 -22.45 -23.53
N ILE A 372 16.01 -21.85 -22.57
CA ILE A 372 16.54 -20.48 -22.66
C ILE A 372 18.04 -20.52 -22.40
N VAL A 373 18.81 -20.03 -23.37
CA VAL A 373 20.27 -20.01 -23.31
C VAL A 373 20.84 -18.63 -23.61
N LEU A 374 22.00 -18.33 -23.02
CA LEU A 374 22.79 -17.16 -23.38
C LEU A 374 23.82 -17.51 -24.45
N LEU A 375 23.93 -16.64 -25.45
CA LEU A 375 24.90 -16.72 -26.52
C LEU A 375 25.75 -15.45 -26.53
N ILE A 376 27.07 -15.63 -26.58
CA ILE A 376 28.01 -14.54 -26.78
C ILE A 376 28.33 -14.46 -28.26
N ALA A 377 28.15 -13.30 -28.85
CA ALA A 377 28.48 -13.04 -30.25
C ALA A 377 29.54 -11.94 -30.39
N ARG A 378 30.42 -12.10 -31.38
CA ARG A 378 31.40 -11.11 -31.80
C ARG A 378 30.93 -10.47 -33.11
N ARG A 379 30.93 -9.15 -33.15
CA ARG A 379 30.68 -8.38 -34.39
C ARG A 379 31.83 -8.56 -35.38
N GLN A 380 31.49 -8.87 -36.63
CA GLN A 380 32.41 -8.95 -37.75
C GLN A 380 32.42 -7.62 -38.52
N ASP A 381 33.44 -7.42 -39.36
CA ASP A 381 33.64 -6.18 -40.13
C ASP A 381 32.55 -5.94 -41.18
N ASP A 382 31.84 -6.99 -41.59
CA ASP A 382 30.70 -6.95 -42.51
C ASP A 382 29.35 -6.69 -41.80
N GLY A 383 29.38 -6.42 -40.49
CA GLY A 383 28.20 -6.16 -39.66
C GLY A 383 27.48 -7.42 -39.18
N ARG A 384 27.91 -8.63 -39.53
CA ARG A 384 27.33 -9.88 -39.03
C ARG A 384 27.80 -10.18 -37.61
N LEU A 385 26.99 -10.97 -36.89
CA LEU A 385 27.33 -11.47 -35.55
C LEU A 385 27.78 -12.94 -35.66
N ALA A 386 29.02 -13.21 -35.28
CA ALA A 386 29.53 -14.57 -35.14
C ALA A 386 29.31 -15.04 -33.69
N ILE A 387 28.51 -16.08 -33.48
CA ILE A 387 28.36 -16.70 -32.16
C ILE A 387 29.67 -17.40 -31.80
N VAL A 388 30.27 -17.02 -30.68
CA VAL A 388 31.61 -17.50 -30.25
C VAL A 388 31.56 -18.41 -29.02
N SER A 389 30.43 -18.46 -28.31
CA SER A 389 30.26 -19.34 -27.16
C SER A 389 29.39 -20.55 -27.49
N ARG A 390 29.58 -21.63 -26.73
CA ARG A 390 28.56 -22.66 -26.59
C ARG A 390 27.31 -22.06 -25.90
N PRO A 391 26.13 -22.66 -26.08
CA PRO A 391 24.94 -22.27 -25.32
C PRO A 391 25.21 -22.33 -23.81
N ILE A 392 24.90 -21.25 -23.10
CA ILE A 392 25.06 -21.17 -21.64
C ILE A 392 23.66 -21.23 -21.01
N GLY A 393 23.33 -22.35 -20.36
CA GLY A 393 22.06 -22.58 -19.68
C GLY A 393 22.07 -22.34 -18.16
N GLU A 394 23.16 -21.83 -17.58
CA GLU A 394 23.27 -21.65 -16.13
C GLU A 394 22.19 -20.68 -15.60
N ARG A 395 21.24 -21.24 -14.83
CA ARG A 395 20.02 -20.56 -14.38
C ARG A 395 20.29 -19.18 -13.76
N ALA A 396 21.32 -19.05 -12.92
CA ALA A 396 21.65 -17.80 -12.24
C ALA A 396 22.16 -16.69 -13.19
N LEU A 397 22.80 -17.06 -14.30
CA LEU A 397 23.26 -16.13 -15.32
C LEU A 397 22.12 -15.77 -16.28
N VAL A 398 21.33 -16.76 -16.68
CA VAL A 398 20.12 -16.56 -17.51
C VAL A 398 19.14 -15.62 -16.79
N ASP A 399 18.82 -15.87 -15.51
CA ASP A 399 17.91 -15.03 -14.73
C ASP A 399 18.44 -13.59 -14.59
N ARG A 400 19.75 -13.40 -14.40
CA ARG A 400 20.38 -12.07 -14.35
C ARG A 400 20.30 -11.33 -15.68
N ALA A 401 20.46 -12.03 -16.80
CA ALA A 401 20.30 -11.44 -18.12
C ALA A 401 18.82 -11.07 -18.40
N LEU A 402 17.90 -11.96 -18.04
CA LEU A 402 16.45 -11.77 -18.16
C LEU A 402 15.93 -10.59 -17.33
N GLN A 403 16.51 -10.32 -16.16
CA GLN A 403 16.17 -9.12 -15.38
C GLN A 403 16.46 -7.79 -16.12
N ARG A 404 17.33 -7.82 -17.15
CA ARG A 404 17.66 -6.66 -17.98
C ARG A 404 17.00 -6.71 -19.36
N PHE A 405 16.22 -7.75 -19.64
CA PHE A 405 15.47 -7.87 -20.87
C PHE A 405 14.29 -6.89 -20.85
N SER A 406 14.28 -5.95 -21.79
CA SER A 406 13.09 -5.19 -22.19
C SER A 406 12.82 -5.53 -23.65
N ALA A 407 11.61 -6.00 -23.95
CA ALA A 407 11.21 -6.34 -25.32
C ALA A 407 11.25 -5.12 -26.25
#